data_AF-A0A380DZ61-F1
#
_entry.id   AF-A0A380DZ61-F1
#
_cell.length_a   1.000
_cell.length_b   1.000
_cell.length_c   1.000
_cell.angle_alpha   90.00
_cell.angle_beta   90.00
_cell.angle_gamma   90.00
#
_symmetry.space_group_name_H-M   'P 1'
#
loop_
_entity.id
_entity.type
_entity.pdbx_description
1 polymer ?
#
loop_
_entity_poly.entity_id
_entity_poly.type
_entity_poly.pdbx_seq_one_letter_code
_entity_poly.pdbx_strand_id
1 'polypeptide(L)'
;MPLIKDYYEPWNYNYEHLTTAKSGKHSPVARAYSEITGDNIEIEWGPNWEDDLAGGHVTGPKDPNIQKIEEDIKFQFDETFMMYLPRLCEHCLNPSCVASCPSGAMYKRDEDGIVLVDQDACRGWRYCMTGCPYKKVYFNWKTNKAEKCTFCFPRIEAGMPTVCSETCTDVCVT
;
A
#
# COMPACT_ATOMS: atom_id res chain seq x y z
N MET A 1 1.45 8.98 13.23
CA MET A 1 1.13 9.10 11.79
C MET A 1 2.23 8.39 11.03
N PRO A 2 1.92 7.50 10.07
CA PRO A 2 2.95 6.79 9.31
C PRO A 2 3.76 7.77 8.45
N LEU A 3 5.07 7.54 8.38
CA LEU A 3 6.04 8.28 7.57
C LEU A 3 6.23 7.59 6.21
N ILE A 4 6.84 8.27 5.25
CA ILE A 4 7.11 7.69 3.92
C ILE A 4 7.96 6.42 4.02
N LYS A 5 8.95 6.40 4.92
CA LYS A 5 9.79 5.22 5.20
C LYS A 5 9.03 4.02 5.78
N ASP A 6 7.85 4.25 6.37
CA ASP A 6 7.00 3.16 6.87
C ASP A 6 6.21 2.49 5.71
N TYR A 7 6.18 3.13 4.54
CA TYR A 7 5.69 2.55 3.28
C TYR A 7 6.87 2.08 2.43
N TYR A 8 7.51 3.03 1.75
CA TYR A 8 8.78 2.97 1.01
C TYR A 8 9.02 4.34 0.36
N GLU A 9 10.27 4.67 0.03
CA GLU A 9 10.56 5.82 -0.83
C GLU A 9 10.32 5.40 -2.28
N PRO A 10 9.37 6.00 -3.03
CA PRO A 10 9.12 5.61 -4.41
C PRO A 10 10.33 5.91 -5.29
N TRP A 11 10.71 4.96 -6.12
CA TRP A 11 11.87 5.06 -6.99
C TRP A 11 11.51 4.71 -8.43
N ASN A 12 12.33 5.21 -9.34
CA ASN A 12 12.32 4.84 -10.75
C ASN A 12 13.77 4.66 -11.23
N TYR A 13 13.96 4.22 -12.46
CA TYR A 13 15.28 3.97 -13.02
C TYR A 13 15.56 4.87 -14.21
N ASN A 14 16.81 5.31 -14.34
CA ASN A 14 17.25 6.03 -15.53
C ASN A 14 17.48 5.06 -16.71
N TYR A 15 16.39 4.60 -17.31
CA TYR A 15 16.43 3.69 -18.47
C TYR A 15 17.05 4.33 -19.71
N GLU A 16 16.89 5.64 -19.88
CA GLU A 16 17.46 6.38 -21.02
C GLU A 16 18.99 6.28 -21.05
N HIS A 17 19.64 6.13 -19.89
CA HIS A 17 21.08 5.91 -19.82
C HIS A 17 21.53 4.64 -20.58
N LEU A 18 20.68 3.62 -20.71
CA LEU A 18 21.02 2.39 -21.43
C LEU A 18 21.21 2.61 -22.94
N THR A 19 20.53 3.62 -23.50
CA THR A 19 20.58 3.91 -24.94
C THR A 19 21.39 5.16 -25.28
N THR A 20 21.56 6.08 -24.32
CA THR A 20 22.26 7.36 -24.53
C THR A 20 23.69 7.38 -23.99
N ALA A 21 24.12 6.37 -23.24
CA ALA A 21 25.47 6.31 -22.71
C ALA A 21 26.53 6.30 -23.81
N LYS A 22 27.59 7.09 -23.59
CA LYS A 22 28.77 7.09 -24.45
C LYS A 22 29.58 5.82 -24.23
N SER A 23 30.33 5.41 -25.26
CA SER A 23 31.29 4.31 -25.13
C SER A 23 32.24 4.55 -23.97
N GLY A 24 32.44 3.52 -23.16
CA GLY A 24 33.23 3.58 -21.95
C GLY A 24 33.75 2.20 -21.54
N LYS A 25 34.52 2.16 -20.45
CA LYS A 25 35.13 0.93 -19.94
C LYS A 25 34.11 -0.07 -19.36
N HIS A 26 32.96 0.43 -18.92
CA HIS A 26 31.91 -0.35 -18.28
C HIS A 26 30.61 -0.20 -19.05
N SER A 27 29.83 -1.29 -19.12
CA SER A 27 28.49 -1.26 -19.69
C SER A 27 27.59 -0.29 -18.89
N PRO A 28 26.72 0.47 -19.56
CA PRO A 28 25.78 1.35 -18.88
C PRO A 28 24.78 0.53 -18.05
N VAL A 29 24.37 1.10 -16.92
CA VAL A 29 23.37 0.51 -16.02
C VAL A 29 22.31 1.54 -15.68
N ALA A 30 21.05 1.12 -15.61
CA ALA A 30 19.96 1.98 -15.17
C ALA A 30 19.98 2.04 -13.65
N ARG A 31 20.46 3.16 -13.09
CA ARG A 31 20.49 3.37 -11.63
C ARG A 31 19.12 3.84 -11.13
N ALA A 32 18.78 3.44 -9.92
CA ALA A 32 17.60 3.90 -9.23
C ALA A 32 17.77 5.35 -8.76
N TYR A 33 16.70 6.13 -8.87
CA TYR A 33 16.60 7.48 -8.32
C TYR A 33 15.26 7.65 -7.61
N SER A 34 15.22 8.52 -6.60
CA SER A 34 14.02 8.84 -5.84
C SER A 34 13.03 9.64 -6.68
N GLU A 35 11.76 9.22 -6.72
CA GLU A 35 10.69 10.03 -7.31
C GLU A 35 10.29 11.24 -6.43
N ILE A 36 10.81 11.31 -5.21
CA ILE A 36 10.59 12.43 -4.28
C ILE A 36 11.69 13.48 -4.44
N THR A 37 12.96 13.09 -4.35
CA THR A 37 14.09 14.03 -4.35
C THR A 37 14.77 14.17 -5.71
N GLY A 38 14.67 13.16 -6.57
CA GLY A 38 15.41 13.07 -7.84
C GLY A 38 16.85 12.58 -7.70
N ASP A 39 17.33 12.34 -6.47
CA ASP A 39 18.68 11.87 -6.23
C ASP A 39 18.83 10.37 -6.50
N ASN A 40 20.05 9.93 -6.81
CA ASN A 40 20.35 8.50 -6.88
C ASN A 40 20.22 7.88 -5.49
N ILE A 41 19.62 6.70 -5.42
CA ILE A 41 19.41 5.99 -4.15
C ILE A 41 19.81 4.52 -4.25
N GLU A 42 20.13 3.94 -3.11
CA GLU A 42 20.14 2.49 -2.91
C GLU A 42 18.77 2.06 -2.36
N ILE A 43 18.20 1.00 -2.92
CA ILE A 43 16.86 0.55 -2.54
C ILE A 43 17.00 -0.37 -1.33
N GLU A 44 16.44 0.05 -0.20
CA GLU A 44 16.50 -0.70 1.06
C GLU A 44 15.16 -1.30 1.47
N TRP A 45 14.06 -0.86 0.85
CA TRP A 45 12.70 -1.28 1.21
C TRP A 45 11.73 -1.11 0.04
N GLY A 46 10.59 -1.80 0.10
CA GLY A 46 9.55 -1.76 -0.92
C GLY A 46 8.18 -2.22 -0.40
N PRO A 47 7.09 -2.00 -1.15
CA PRO A 47 5.73 -2.31 -0.68
C PRO A 47 5.44 -3.82 -0.55
N ASN A 48 6.28 -4.66 -1.15
CA ASN A 48 6.22 -6.13 -1.09
C ASN A 48 7.61 -6.72 -0.77
N TRP A 49 8.36 -6.10 0.14
CA TRP A 49 9.74 -6.49 0.45
C TRP A 49 9.87 -7.87 1.10
N GLU A 50 8.82 -8.30 1.80
CA GLU A 50 8.77 -9.53 2.61
C GLU A 50 8.10 -10.71 1.86
N ASP A 51 8.01 -10.60 0.53
CA ASP A 51 7.44 -11.61 -0.35
C ASP A 51 8.13 -12.97 -0.20
N ASP A 52 7.36 -14.05 -0.27
CA ASP A 52 7.85 -15.43 -0.18
C ASP A 52 8.86 -15.67 0.97
N LEU A 53 8.55 -15.12 2.15
CA LEU A 53 9.36 -15.18 3.38
C LEU A 53 10.73 -14.49 3.30
N ALA A 54 10.96 -13.62 2.31
CA ALA A 54 12.17 -12.82 2.22
C ALA A 54 12.35 -11.96 3.49
N GLY A 55 13.45 -12.20 4.21
CA GLY A 55 13.70 -11.52 5.50
C GLY A 55 12.79 -11.97 6.66
N GLY A 56 11.97 -13.02 6.49
CA GLY A 56 11.02 -13.50 7.49
C GLY A 56 11.66 -13.92 8.82
N HIS A 57 12.93 -14.34 8.82
CA HIS A 57 13.69 -14.61 10.05
C HIS A 57 13.99 -13.33 10.87
N VAL A 58 13.95 -12.14 10.25
CA VAL A 58 14.18 -10.85 10.90
C VAL A 58 12.87 -10.16 11.28
N THR A 59 11.90 -10.14 10.37
CA THR A 59 10.64 -9.41 10.54
C THR A 59 9.49 -10.29 11.02
N GLY A 60 9.50 -11.58 10.73
CA GLY A 60 8.47 -12.54 11.14
C GLY A 60 8.21 -12.59 12.64
N PRO A 61 9.24 -12.58 13.53
CA PRO A 61 9.01 -12.49 14.98
C PRO A 61 8.29 -11.20 15.41
N LYS A 62 8.29 -10.16 14.58
CA LYS A 62 7.60 -8.88 14.84
C LYS A 62 6.16 -8.87 14.31
N ASP A 63 5.72 -9.91 13.59
CA ASP A 63 4.33 -10.02 13.14
C ASP A 63 3.40 -10.09 14.37
N PRO A 64 2.44 -9.15 14.53
CA PRO A 64 1.50 -9.16 15.65
C PRO A 64 0.68 -10.45 15.81
N ASN A 65 0.50 -11.22 14.73
CA ASN A 65 -0.20 -12.51 14.75
C ASN A 65 0.70 -13.66 15.23
N ILE A 66 2.03 -13.48 15.19
CA ILE A 66 3.01 -14.50 15.59
C ILE A 66 3.43 -14.34 17.06
N GLN A 67 3.50 -13.10 17.58
CA GLN A 67 3.92 -12.77 18.95
C GLN A 67 3.18 -13.51 20.08
N LYS A 68 2.03 -14.12 19.80
CA LYS A 68 1.19 -14.84 20.78
C LYS A 68 1.28 -16.36 20.66
N ILE A 69 2.18 -16.88 19.83
CA ILE A 69 2.33 -18.31 19.56
C ILE A 69 3.79 -18.70 19.89
N GLU A 70 3.99 -19.89 20.45
CA GLU A 70 5.32 -20.37 20.85
C GLU A 70 6.34 -20.28 19.70
N GLU A 71 7.48 -19.62 19.97
CA GLU A 71 8.48 -19.21 18.98
C GLU A 71 9.24 -20.41 18.37
N ASP A 72 9.43 -21.49 19.13
CA ASP A 72 10.30 -22.62 18.77
C ASP A 72 9.79 -23.49 17.60
N ILE A 73 8.50 -23.40 17.25
CA ILE A 73 7.83 -24.27 16.23
C ILE A 73 7.82 -23.62 14.83
N LYS A 74 8.13 -22.33 14.70
CA LYS A 74 7.75 -21.58 13.47
C LYS A 74 8.87 -21.22 12.52
N PHE A 75 10.11 -21.24 13.02
CA PHE A 75 11.29 -20.83 12.24
C PHE A 75 12.28 -21.98 12.05
N GLN A 76 11.87 -23.20 12.35
CA GLN A 76 12.59 -24.39 11.91
C GLN A 76 12.32 -24.61 10.42
N PHE A 77 13.39 -24.92 9.68
CA PHE A 77 13.30 -25.08 8.22
C PHE A 77 12.22 -26.09 7.80
N ASP A 78 12.12 -27.21 8.51
CA ASP A 78 11.17 -28.29 8.22
C ASP A 78 9.70 -27.95 8.56
N GLU A 79 9.46 -26.89 9.32
CA GLU A 79 8.13 -26.42 9.76
C GLU A 79 7.73 -25.08 9.13
N THR A 80 8.46 -24.67 8.09
CA THR A 80 8.23 -23.41 7.37
C THR A 80 6.86 -23.38 6.72
N PHE A 81 6.09 -22.32 6.95
CA PHE A 81 4.81 -22.06 6.28
C PHE A 81 4.70 -20.61 5.83
N MET A 82 3.88 -20.37 4.80
CA MET A 82 3.54 -19.03 4.34
C MET A 82 2.11 -18.99 3.82
N MET A 83 1.51 -17.81 3.81
CA MET A 83 0.22 -17.54 3.21
C MET A 83 0.19 -16.13 2.64
N TYR A 84 -0.56 -15.93 1.56
CA TYR A 84 -0.76 -14.61 0.98
C TYR A 84 -1.96 -13.90 1.62
N LEU A 85 -1.85 -12.60 1.82
CA LEU A 85 -2.91 -11.78 2.41
C LEU A 85 -3.20 -10.53 1.56
N PRO A 86 -3.92 -10.67 0.43
CA PRO A 86 -4.40 -9.53 -0.33
C PRO A 86 -5.45 -8.78 0.49
N ARG A 87 -5.28 -7.45 0.65
CA ARG A 87 -6.22 -6.61 1.40
C ARG A 87 -6.52 -5.30 0.70
N LEU A 88 -7.74 -4.82 0.87
CA LEU A 88 -8.22 -3.52 0.41
C LEU A 88 -8.81 -2.72 1.57
N CYS A 89 -9.53 -1.63 1.30
CA CYS A 89 -10.26 -0.94 2.36
C CYS A 89 -11.48 -1.76 2.77
N GLU A 90 -11.69 -2.00 4.06
CA GLU A 90 -12.84 -2.81 4.53
C GLU A 90 -14.21 -2.13 4.39
N HIS A 91 -14.29 -0.88 3.90
CA HIS A 91 -15.55 -0.15 3.71
C HIS A 91 -16.49 -0.25 4.93
N CYS A 92 -15.91 -0.12 6.14
CA CYS A 92 -16.52 -0.51 7.41
C CYS A 92 -17.93 0.09 7.64
N LEU A 93 -18.75 -0.60 8.43
CA LEU A 93 -20.01 -0.06 8.95
C LEU A 93 -19.79 1.12 9.89
N ASN A 94 -18.81 1.02 10.79
CA ASN A 94 -18.36 2.09 11.68
C ASN A 94 -16.93 2.53 11.31
N PRO A 95 -16.75 3.35 10.26
CA PRO A 95 -15.44 3.69 9.74
C PRO A 95 -14.70 4.70 10.64
N SER A 96 -13.66 4.25 11.34
CA SER A 96 -12.81 5.12 12.17
C SER A 96 -12.15 6.25 11.39
N CYS A 97 -11.89 6.07 10.09
CA CYS A 97 -11.37 7.12 9.22
C CYS A 97 -12.35 8.29 9.02
N VAL A 98 -13.67 8.02 9.03
CA VAL A 98 -14.72 9.04 9.00
C VAL A 98 -14.74 9.77 10.35
N ALA A 99 -14.83 9.02 11.45
CA ALA A 99 -14.84 9.59 12.81
C ALA A 99 -13.60 10.45 13.13
N SER A 100 -12.45 10.12 12.53
CA SER A 100 -11.19 10.85 12.75
C SER A 100 -11.01 12.07 11.85
N CYS A 101 -11.87 12.32 10.85
CA CYS A 101 -11.68 13.40 9.87
C CYS A 101 -12.29 14.71 10.39
N PRO A 102 -11.49 15.74 10.77
CA PRO A 102 -12.05 16.95 11.38
C PRO A 102 -12.88 17.80 10.42
N SER A 103 -12.60 17.72 9.11
CA SER A 103 -13.33 18.49 8.10
C SER A 103 -14.63 17.83 7.65
N GLY A 104 -14.94 16.60 8.11
CA GLY A 104 -16.10 15.84 7.62
C GLY A 104 -16.01 15.41 6.16
N ALA A 105 -14.82 15.47 5.54
CA ALA A 105 -14.65 15.13 4.11
C ALA A 105 -14.70 13.63 3.83
N MET A 106 -14.63 12.79 4.87
CA MET A 106 -14.79 11.35 4.77
C MET A 106 -16.25 11.02 5.04
N TYR A 107 -16.88 10.23 4.18
CA TYR A 107 -18.29 9.84 4.34
C TYR A 107 -18.53 8.42 3.84
N LYS A 108 -19.63 7.82 4.29
CA LYS A 108 -20.15 6.55 3.79
C LYS A 108 -21.41 6.85 2.99
N ARG A 109 -21.50 6.34 1.77
CA ARG A 109 -22.69 6.43 0.93
C ARG A 109 -23.80 5.55 1.52
N ASP A 110 -25.04 6.02 1.43
CA ASP A 110 -26.19 5.34 2.05
C ASP A 110 -26.68 4.18 1.17
N GLU A 111 -26.58 4.33 -0.14
CA GLU A 111 -27.13 3.41 -1.14
C GLU A 111 -26.33 2.11 -1.30
N ASP A 112 -25.02 2.15 -1.11
CA ASP A 112 -24.09 1.02 -1.36
C ASP A 112 -23.06 0.81 -0.24
N GLY A 113 -23.02 1.70 0.75
CA GLY A 113 -22.08 1.62 1.87
C GLY A 113 -20.62 1.92 1.49
N ILE A 114 -20.33 2.43 0.30
CA ILE A 114 -18.95 2.76 -0.09
C ILE A 114 -18.47 3.99 0.70
N VAL A 115 -17.28 3.90 1.29
CA VAL A 115 -16.66 4.95 2.09
C VAL A 115 -15.70 5.71 1.19
N LEU A 116 -15.91 7.01 1.04
CA LEU A 116 -15.18 7.86 0.11
C LEU A 116 -14.55 9.07 0.82
N VAL A 117 -13.67 9.74 0.09
CA VAL A 117 -13.12 11.04 0.46
C VAL A 117 -13.62 12.04 -0.55
N ASP A 118 -14.34 13.05 -0.10
CA ASP A 118 -14.62 14.25 -0.89
C ASP A 118 -13.30 15.00 -1.10
N GLN A 119 -12.83 15.02 -2.35
CA GLN A 119 -11.57 15.68 -2.69
C GLN A 119 -11.67 17.20 -2.59
N ASP A 120 -12.85 17.81 -2.75
CA ASP A 120 -13.03 19.26 -2.65
C ASP A 120 -13.12 19.71 -1.18
N ALA A 121 -13.79 18.92 -0.34
CA ALA A 121 -13.88 19.18 1.10
C ALA A 121 -12.61 18.79 1.87
N CYS A 122 -11.78 17.88 1.34
CA CYS A 122 -10.57 17.43 2.01
C CYS A 122 -9.54 18.58 2.18
N ARG A 123 -9.19 18.86 3.44
CA ARG A 123 -8.23 19.89 3.84
C ARG A 123 -6.85 19.34 4.22
N GLY A 124 -6.59 18.06 3.98
CA GLY A 124 -5.26 17.48 4.19
C GLY A 124 -4.82 17.38 5.65
N TRP A 125 -5.75 17.26 6.61
CA TRP A 125 -5.43 17.13 8.04
C TRP A 125 -4.72 15.82 8.43
N ARG A 126 -4.77 14.80 7.56
CA ARG A 126 -4.08 13.49 7.69
C ARG A 126 -4.45 12.64 8.92
N TYR A 127 -5.36 13.07 9.79
CA TYR A 127 -5.83 12.26 10.93
C TYR A 127 -6.48 10.95 10.51
N CYS A 128 -7.21 10.93 9.39
CA CYS A 128 -7.83 9.73 8.84
C CYS A 128 -6.83 8.60 8.53
N MET A 129 -5.58 8.92 8.21
CA MET A 129 -4.52 7.92 8.00
C MET A 129 -4.16 7.19 9.30
N THR A 130 -4.05 7.94 10.39
CA THR A 130 -3.76 7.35 11.71
C THR A 130 -4.98 6.60 12.24
N GLY A 131 -6.17 7.18 12.06
CA GLY A 131 -7.44 6.62 12.51
C GLY A 131 -7.82 5.31 11.85
N CYS A 132 -7.42 5.06 10.59
CA CYS A 132 -7.65 3.77 9.94
C CYS A 132 -6.73 2.69 10.56
N PRO A 133 -7.27 1.66 11.24
CA PRO A 133 -6.44 0.60 11.83
C PRO A 133 -5.72 -0.21 10.74
N TYR A 134 -6.37 -0.37 9.58
CA TYR A 134 -5.84 -1.11 8.43
C TYR A 134 -4.81 -0.35 7.57
N LYS A 135 -4.59 0.94 7.84
CA LYS A 135 -3.71 1.83 7.06
C LYS A 135 -4.04 1.89 5.57
N LYS A 136 -5.34 1.82 5.23
CA LYS A 136 -5.87 1.84 3.85
C LYS A 136 -6.30 3.24 3.36
N VAL A 137 -5.82 4.28 4.04
CA VAL A 137 -5.92 5.67 3.61
C VAL A 137 -4.50 6.17 3.39
N TYR A 138 -4.22 6.65 2.19
CA TYR A 138 -2.92 7.12 1.74
C TYR A 138 -2.97 8.63 1.53
N PHE A 139 -1.84 9.31 1.71
CA PHE A 139 -1.75 10.74 1.45
C PHE A 139 -1.12 10.96 0.09
N ASN A 140 -1.83 11.67 -0.77
CA ASN A 140 -1.26 12.17 -2.00
C ASN A 140 -0.41 13.40 -1.66
N TRP A 141 0.91 13.23 -1.69
CA TRP A 141 1.88 14.27 -1.39
C TRP A 141 1.97 15.38 -2.44
N LYS A 142 1.40 15.16 -3.64
CA LYS A 142 1.30 16.19 -4.70
C LYS A 142 0.05 17.05 -4.52
N THR A 143 -1.12 16.44 -4.31
CA THR A 143 -2.40 17.17 -4.17
C THR A 143 -2.69 17.62 -2.73
N ASN A 144 -1.89 17.13 -1.77
CA ASN A 144 -2.06 17.34 -0.34
C ASN A 144 -3.40 16.86 0.23
N LYS A 145 -3.97 15.79 -0.35
CA LYS A 145 -5.27 15.22 0.03
C LYS A 145 -5.14 13.75 0.36
N ALA A 146 -6.08 13.26 1.17
CA ALA A 146 -6.18 11.84 1.46
C ALA A 146 -6.91 11.12 0.32
N GLU A 147 -6.41 9.95 -0.06
CA GLU A 147 -7.00 9.06 -1.05
C GLU A 147 -7.08 7.64 -0.47
N LYS A 148 -8.01 6.84 -0.98
CA LYS A 148 -8.21 5.45 -0.57
C LYS A 148 -8.89 4.67 -1.69
N CYS A 149 -8.94 3.35 -1.54
CA CYS A 149 -9.78 2.50 -2.39
C CYS A 149 -11.21 3.07 -2.47
N THR A 150 -11.71 3.24 -3.69
CA THR A 150 -13.05 3.77 -3.99
C THR A 150 -14.07 2.66 -4.22
N PHE A 151 -13.68 1.41 -3.95
CA PHE A 151 -14.43 0.20 -4.26
C PHE A 151 -14.90 0.13 -5.72
N CYS A 152 -14.16 0.79 -6.62
CA CYS A 152 -14.56 0.94 -8.02
C CYS A 152 -16.01 1.40 -8.17
N PHE A 153 -16.49 2.35 -7.36
CA PHE A 153 -17.90 2.77 -7.37
C PHE A 153 -18.49 3.05 -8.77
N PRO A 154 -17.78 3.63 -9.77
CA PRO A 154 -18.36 3.82 -11.09
C PRO A 154 -18.72 2.50 -11.80
N ARG A 155 -18.04 1.40 -11.47
CA ARG A 155 -18.34 0.06 -11.96
C ARG A 155 -19.50 -0.57 -11.18
N ILE A 156 -19.47 -0.44 -9.86
CA ILE A 156 -20.52 -0.97 -8.98
C ILE A 156 -21.89 -0.34 -9.30
N GLU A 157 -21.94 0.96 -9.58
CA GLU A 157 -23.15 1.66 -10.01
C GLU A 157 -23.76 1.09 -11.30
N ALA A 158 -22.94 0.48 -12.16
CA ALA A 158 -23.35 -0.18 -13.39
C ALA A 158 -23.53 -1.70 -13.23
N GLY A 159 -23.51 -2.23 -12.01
CA GLY A 159 -23.63 -3.67 -11.74
C GLY A 159 -22.41 -4.50 -12.15
N MET A 160 -21.26 -3.85 -12.38
CA MET A 160 -20.01 -4.51 -12.73
C MET A 160 -19.17 -4.81 -11.47
N PRO A 161 -18.37 -5.89 -11.47
CA PRO A 161 -17.42 -6.17 -10.39
C PRO A 161 -16.35 -5.08 -10.25
N THR A 162 -15.71 -5.03 -9.09
CA THR A 162 -14.52 -4.19 -8.91
C THR A 162 -13.38 -4.68 -9.81
N VAL A 163 -12.44 -3.79 -10.15
CA VAL A 163 -11.30 -4.17 -11.01
C VAL A 163 -10.50 -5.31 -10.38
N CYS A 164 -10.15 -5.22 -9.10
CA CYS A 164 -9.37 -6.27 -8.44
C CYS A 164 -10.13 -7.59 -8.29
N SER A 165 -11.47 -7.57 -8.27
CA SER A 165 -12.29 -8.77 -8.33
C SER A 165 -12.27 -9.39 -9.72
N GLU A 166 -12.52 -8.59 -10.76
CA GLU A 166 -12.60 -9.06 -12.15
C GLU A 166 -11.26 -9.57 -12.68
N THR A 167 -10.16 -8.93 -12.28
CA THR A 167 -8.80 -9.31 -12.72
C THR A 167 -8.12 -10.28 -11.75
N CYS A 168 -8.84 -10.83 -10.77
CA CYS A 168 -8.27 -11.86 -9.91
C CYS A 168 -8.01 -13.11 -10.78
N THR A 169 -6.75 -13.53 -10.88
CA THR A 169 -6.35 -14.65 -11.74
C THR A 169 -6.80 -15.99 -11.19
N ASP A 170 -7.02 -16.07 -9.88
CA ASP A 170 -7.57 -17.21 -9.18
C ASP A 170 -8.99 -16.87 -8.69
N VAL A 171 -9.84 -17.88 -8.47
CA VAL A 171 -11.22 -17.69 -8.00
C VAL A 171 -11.26 -17.42 -6.49
N CYS A 172 -10.58 -16.35 -6.06
CA CYS A 172 -10.40 -16.00 -4.64
C CYS A 172 -11.31 -14.85 -4.19
N VAL A 173 -11.95 -14.13 -5.12
CA VAL A 173 -12.78 -12.96 -4.84
C VAL A 173 -14.20 -13.20 -5.35
N THR A 174 -15.17 -13.23 -4.44
CA THR A 174 -16.60 -13.39 -4.72
C THR A 174 -17.37 -12.13 -4.38
#